data_AF-A0A9X7ZI52-F1
#
_entry.id   AF-A0A9X7ZI52-F1
#
_cell.length_a   1.000
_cell.length_b   1.000
_cell.length_c   1.000
_cell.angle_alpha   90.00
_cell.angle_beta   90.00
_cell.angle_gamma   90.00
#
_symmetry.space_group_name_H-M   'P 1'
#
loop_
_entity.id
_entity.type
_entity.pdbx_description
1 polymer ?
#
loop_
_entity_poly.entity_id
_entity_poly.type
_entity_poly.pdbx_seq_one_letter_code
_entity_poly.pdbx_strand_id
1 'polypeptide(L)'
;MLGLVNVAVVVPLVACGYALWVRRDTWGSRWDSNPSRILVFIGGAVVLMSPVGWGLLDPLLHSALGVWNVAGLLAALCMFAAVVTMSGHLVTRLDDQDRAKRLERRYIKTPLKLVLPLAIIVFFIADRGRPPCQDVFATRGPWFTVYWTLICLSALYLFGLTGRVLLTLRSDPRSTSSAEQYLAWIALKAAAMSYQLISVLIGSTLTLPTWIFAGAASLAFAYASARSWQARTEWFKPFRPITPEATGD
;
A
#
# COMPACT_ATOMS: atom_id res chain seq x y z
N MET A 1 -11.38 -21.74 3.66
CA MET A 1 -10.79 -20.53 3.03
C MET A 1 -11.02 -19.26 3.86
N LEU A 2 -12.23 -19.01 4.38
CA LEU A 2 -12.55 -17.80 5.18
C LEU A 2 -11.59 -17.52 6.35
N GLY A 3 -11.14 -18.55 7.09
CA GLY A 3 -10.23 -18.35 8.24
C GLY A 3 -8.87 -17.73 7.89
N LEU A 4 -8.22 -18.17 6.81
CA LEU A 4 -6.91 -17.64 6.40
C LEU A 4 -7.03 -16.23 5.80
N VAL A 5 -8.11 -15.95 5.06
CA VAL A 5 -8.39 -14.60 4.55
C VAL A 5 -8.65 -13.64 5.72
N ASN A 6 -9.38 -14.07 6.74
CA ASN A 6 -9.59 -13.27 7.95
C ASN A 6 -8.27 -12.96 8.67
N VAL A 7 -7.37 -13.94 8.80
CA VAL A 7 -6.02 -13.70 9.35
C VAL A 7 -5.23 -12.71 8.48
N ALA A 8 -5.31 -12.86 7.15
CA ALA A 8 -4.66 -11.96 6.19
C ALA A 8 -5.26 -10.54 6.17
N VAL A 9 -6.40 -10.31 6.82
CA VAL A 9 -7.02 -9.00 7.01
C VAL A 9 -6.71 -8.45 8.41
N VAL A 10 -6.97 -9.24 9.46
CA VAL A 10 -6.83 -8.78 10.86
C VAL A 10 -5.39 -8.47 11.22
N VAL A 11 -4.43 -9.33 10.84
CA VAL A 11 -3.02 -9.12 11.19
C VAL A 11 -2.48 -7.81 10.60
N PRO A 12 -2.66 -7.51 9.30
CA PRO A 12 -2.30 -6.22 8.75
C PRO A 12 -3.00 -5.02 9.38
N LEU A 13 -4.28 -5.13 9.76
CA LEU A 13 -4.99 -4.03 10.41
C LEU A 13 -4.41 -3.71 11.78
N VAL A 14 -4.16 -4.73 12.60
CA VAL A 14 -3.52 -4.56 13.92
C VAL A 14 -2.12 -3.97 13.74
N ALA A 15 -1.34 -4.46 12.77
CA ALA A 15 -0.01 -3.93 12.49
C ALA A 15 -0.05 -2.47 12.02
N CYS A 16 -0.99 -2.09 11.15
CA CYS A 16 -1.17 -0.70 10.71
C CYS A 16 -1.60 0.20 11.87
N GLY A 17 -2.53 -0.26 12.71
CA GLY A 17 -2.97 0.47 13.91
C GLY A 17 -1.84 0.69 14.90
N TYR A 18 -1.05 -0.34 15.19
CA TYR A 18 0.15 -0.23 16.03
C TYR A 18 1.19 0.73 15.44
N ALA A 19 1.49 0.61 14.15
CA ALA A 19 2.45 1.48 13.49
C ALA A 19 1.98 2.95 13.47
N LEU A 20 0.68 3.21 13.27
CA LEU A 20 0.09 4.55 13.38
C LEU A 20 0.18 5.10 14.80
N TRP A 21 -0.06 4.25 15.81
CA TRP A 21 0.08 4.64 17.21
C TRP A 21 1.52 5.02 17.58
N VAL A 22 2.49 4.19 17.19
CA VAL A 22 3.93 4.47 17.40
C VAL A 22 4.34 5.78 16.70
N ARG A 23 3.74 6.08 15.55
CA ARG A 23 4.04 7.25 14.73
C ARG A 23 3.08 8.42 14.96
N ARG A 24 2.31 8.45 16.05
CA ARG A 24 1.28 9.49 16.29
C ARG A 24 1.82 10.92 16.28
N ASP A 25 3.09 11.12 16.66
CA ASP A 25 3.68 12.47 16.70
C ASP A 25 4.14 12.96 15.32
N THR A 26 4.07 12.11 14.29
CA THR A 26 4.52 12.46 12.93
C THR A 26 3.55 13.35 12.14
N TRP A 27 2.29 13.49 12.59
CA TRP A 27 1.26 14.21 11.85
C TRP A 27 1.56 15.69 11.64
N GLY A 28 2.25 16.33 12.60
CA GLY A 28 2.67 17.73 12.49
C GLY A 28 3.90 17.95 11.61
N SER A 29 4.67 16.90 11.29
CA SER A 29 5.90 17.01 10.50
C SER A 29 5.64 16.78 9.01
N ARG A 30 5.96 17.79 8.19
CA ARG A 30 5.91 17.66 6.72
C ARG A 30 6.85 16.59 6.16
N TRP A 31 7.89 16.23 6.92
CA TRP A 31 8.92 15.29 6.50
C TRP A 31 8.61 13.85 6.93
N ASP A 32 7.90 13.68 8.05
CA ASP A 32 7.65 12.36 8.65
C ASP A 32 6.21 11.86 8.52
N SER A 33 5.27 12.69 8.07
CA SER A 33 3.86 12.32 7.89
C SER A 33 3.61 11.38 6.71
N ASN A 34 4.48 11.34 5.69
CA ASN A 34 4.23 10.54 4.48
C ASN A 34 4.09 9.03 4.76
N PRO A 35 4.99 8.36 5.51
CA PRO A 35 4.78 6.95 5.87
C PRO A 35 3.49 6.71 6.67
N SER A 36 3.09 7.65 7.51
CA SER A 36 1.84 7.57 8.28
C SER A 36 0.60 7.68 7.38
N ARG A 37 0.63 8.54 6.35
CA ARG A 37 -0.42 8.58 5.30
C ARG A 37 -0.50 7.27 4.52
N ILE A 38 0.65 6.66 4.20
CA ILE A 38 0.70 5.37 3.51
C ILE A 38 0.06 4.27 4.38
N LEU A 39 0.29 4.27 5.69
CA LEU A 39 -0.38 3.34 6.61
C LEU A 39 -1.90 3.53 6.62
N VAL A 40 -2.40 4.77 6.57
CA VAL A 40 -3.83 5.03 6.45
C VAL A 40 -4.38 4.46 5.15
N PHE A 41 -3.69 4.65 4.01
CA PHE A 41 -4.13 4.09 2.75
C PHE A 41 -4.10 2.56 2.73
N ILE A 42 -3.06 1.93 3.29
CA ILE A 42 -2.97 0.47 3.40
C ILE A 42 -4.06 -0.07 4.32
N GLY A 43 -4.20 0.48 5.53
CA GLY A 43 -5.21 0.05 6.49
C GLY A 43 -6.62 0.27 5.96
N GLY A 44 -6.88 1.44 5.34
CA GLY A 44 -8.14 1.74 4.67
C GLY A 44 -8.47 0.74 3.57
N ALA A 45 -7.51 0.41 2.69
CA ALA A 45 -7.70 -0.63 1.68
C ALA A 45 -8.07 -1.99 2.31
N VAL A 46 -7.39 -2.40 3.38
CA VAL A 46 -7.69 -3.67 4.06
C VAL A 46 -9.09 -3.67 4.70
N VAL A 47 -9.52 -2.56 5.32
CA VAL A 47 -10.90 -2.42 5.83
C VAL A 47 -11.92 -2.50 4.70
N LEU A 48 -11.67 -1.80 3.59
CA LEU A 48 -12.55 -1.78 2.42
C LEU A 48 -12.72 -3.17 1.79
N MET A 49 -11.68 -4.01 1.85
CA MET A 49 -11.74 -5.38 1.34
C MET A 49 -12.27 -6.40 2.37
N SER A 50 -12.58 -5.97 3.59
CA SER A 50 -13.13 -6.80 4.66
C SER A 50 -14.67 -6.82 4.67
N PRO A 51 -15.33 -7.70 5.45
CA PRO A 51 -16.78 -7.70 5.64
C PRO A 51 -17.39 -6.36 6.02
N VAL A 52 -16.63 -5.51 6.71
CA VAL A 52 -17.07 -4.16 7.08
C VAL A 52 -17.20 -3.26 5.85
N GLY A 53 -16.27 -3.36 4.91
CA GLY A 53 -16.24 -2.54 3.70
C GLY A 53 -17.45 -2.80 2.81
N TRP A 54 -17.64 -4.03 2.36
CA TRP A 54 -18.77 -4.37 1.50
C TRP A 54 -20.10 -4.48 2.26
N GLY A 55 -20.10 -4.65 3.59
CA GLY A 55 -21.33 -4.62 4.39
C GLY A 55 -21.91 -3.22 4.58
N LEU A 56 -21.07 -2.18 4.65
CA LEU A 56 -21.52 -0.80 4.89
C LEU A 56 -21.55 0.04 3.61
N LEU A 57 -20.50 -0.01 2.79
CA LEU A 57 -20.36 0.91 1.65
C LEU A 57 -21.15 0.45 0.42
N ASP A 58 -21.12 -0.84 0.12
CA ASP A 58 -21.73 -1.35 -1.12
C ASP A 58 -23.26 -1.19 -1.13
N PRO A 59 -24.03 -1.44 -0.05
CA PRO A 59 -25.48 -1.18 -0.06
C PRO A 59 -25.83 0.29 -0.25
N LEU A 60 -25.08 1.19 0.43
CA LEU A 60 -25.28 2.63 0.32
C LEU A 60 -25.03 3.11 -1.11
N LEU A 61 -23.94 2.67 -1.72
CA LEU A 61 -23.56 3.10 -3.06
C LEU A 61 -24.40 2.41 -4.14
N HIS A 62 -24.84 1.18 -3.90
CA HIS A 62 -25.78 0.51 -4.79
C HIS A 62 -27.11 1.28 -4.89
N SER A 63 -27.61 1.79 -3.75
CA SER A 63 -28.84 2.58 -3.75
C SER A 63 -28.74 3.88 -4.58
N ALA A 64 -27.54 4.45 -4.69
CA ALA A 64 -27.31 5.70 -5.41
C ALA A 64 -26.86 5.50 -6.88
N LEU A 65 -26.06 4.48 -7.16
CA LEU A 65 -25.35 4.31 -8.45
C LEU A 65 -25.72 3.01 -9.18
N GLY A 66 -26.46 2.09 -8.54
CA GLY A 66 -26.85 0.80 -9.11
C GLY A 66 -25.70 -0.19 -9.31
N VAL A 67 -24.54 0.06 -8.69
CA VAL A 67 -23.34 -0.80 -8.75
C VAL A 67 -23.03 -1.40 -7.38
N TRP A 68 -22.47 -2.60 -7.38
CA TRP A 68 -21.95 -3.31 -6.22
C TRP A 68 -20.41 -3.24 -6.20
N ASN A 69 -19.77 -3.76 -5.14
CA ASN A 69 -18.31 -3.94 -5.07
C ASN A 69 -17.48 -2.63 -5.14
N VAL A 70 -18.08 -1.49 -4.83
CA VAL A 70 -17.39 -0.18 -4.88
C VAL A 70 -16.30 -0.09 -3.82
N ALA A 71 -16.47 -0.81 -2.70
CA ALA A 71 -15.43 -0.96 -1.69
C ALA A 71 -14.12 -1.53 -2.30
N GLY A 72 -14.22 -2.48 -3.23
CA GLY A 72 -13.06 -3.03 -3.95
C GLY A 72 -12.37 -2.00 -4.86
N LEU A 73 -13.15 -1.18 -5.56
CA LEU A 73 -12.62 -0.07 -6.37
C LEU A 73 -11.89 0.95 -5.47
N LEU A 74 -12.51 1.37 -4.37
CA LEU A 74 -11.89 2.30 -3.42
C LEU A 74 -10.61 1.73 -2.82
N ALA A 75 -10.56 0.42 -2.54
CA ALA A 75 -9.36 -0.23 -2.05
C ALA A 75 -8.21 -0.16 -3.08
N ALA A 76 -8.50 -0.36 -4.36
CA ALA A 76 -7.52 -0.19 -5.43
C ALA A 76 -7.03 1.27 -5.53
N LEU A 77 -7.93 2.25 -5.38
CA LEU A 77 -7.56 3.67 -5.33
C LEU A 77 -6.66 4.00 -4.14
N CYS A 78 -6.95 3.46 -2.95
CA CYS A 78 -6.08 3.57 -1.80
C CYS A 78 -4.69 2.99 -2.06
N MET A 79 -4.59 1.86 -2.76
CA MET A 79 -3.31 1.26 -3.13
C MET A 79 -2.50 2.17 -4.07
N PHE A 80 -3.13 2.79 -5.08
CA PHE A 80 -2.46 3.78 -5.91
C PHE A 80 -2.02 5.01 -5.12
N ALA A 81 -2.86 5.52 -4.21
CA ALA A 81 -2.52 6.64 -3.34
C ALA A 81 -1.33 6.34 -2.43
N ALA A 82 -1.27 5.12 -1.87
CA ALA A 82 -0.14 4.63 -1.08
C ALA A 82 1.17 4.65 -1.88
N VAL A 83 1.15 4.11 -3.10
CA VAL A 83 2.33 4.08 -3.97
C VAL A 83 2.79 5.48 -4.37
N VAL A 84 1.88 6.36 -4.80
CA VAL A 84 2.22 7.74 -5.16
C VAL A 84 2.84 8.48 -3.97
N THR A 85 2.25 8.31 -2.78
CA THR A 85 2.77 8.92 -1.54
C THR A 85 4.16 8.38 -1.21
N MET A 86 4.40 7.08 -1.44
CA MET A 86 5.72 6.49 -1.25
C MET A 86 6.74 7.05 -2.23
N SER A 87 6.43 7.07 -3.53
CA SER A 87 7.35 7.59 -4.52
C SER A 87 7.72 9.05 -4.23
N GLY A 88 6.74 9.88 -3.84
CA GLY A 88 6.98 11.24 -3.37
C GLY A 88 7.87 11.29 -2.12
N HIS A 89 7.64 10.42 -1.13
CA HIS A 89 8.49 10.32 0.06
C HIS A 89 9.95 9.97 -0.28
N LEU A 90 10.18 9.05 -1.22
CA LEU A 90 11.52 8.66 -1.62
C LEU A 90 12.22 9.76 -2.43
N VAL A 91 11.48 10.43 -3.31
CA VAL A 91 11.97 11.57 -4.08
C VAL A 91 12.47 12.69 -3.17
N THR A 92 11.81 12.93 -2.04
CA THR A 92 12.28 13.93 -1.07
C THR A 92 13.61 13.59 -0.39
N ARG A 93 14.15 12.38 -0.59
CA ARG A 93 15.46 11.98 -0.06
C ARG A 93 16.60 12.05 -1.09
N LEU A 94 16.28 12.37 -2.35
CA LEU A 94 17.29 12.51 -3.40
C LEU A 94 17.90 13.92 -3.38
N ASP A 95 19.16 14.04 -3.77
CA ASP A 95 19.92 15.30 -3.74
C ASP A 95 19.32 16.35 -4.71
N ASP A 96 18.99 15.97 -5.95
CA ASP A 96 18.34 16.84 -6.94
C ASP A 96 16.80 16.72 -6.88
N GLN A 97 16.22 17.45 -5.94
CA GLN A 97 14.78 17.48 -5.66
C GLN A 97 13.94 17.90 -6.88
N ASP A 98 14.42 18.84 -7.70
CA ASP A 98 13.64 19.40 -8.80
C ASP A 98 13.62 18.45 -10.00
N ARG A 99 14.75 17.80 -10.33
CA ARG A 99 14.75 16.75 -11.35
C ARG A 99 13.91 15.56 -10.91
N ALA A 100 14.02 15.15 -9.64
CA ALA A 100 13.27 14.02 -9.12
C ALA A 100 11.74 14.29 -9.10
N LYS A 101 11.30 15.50 -8.72
CA LYS A 101 9.88 15.90 -8.81
C LYS A 101 9.36 15.97 -10.25
N ARG A 102 10.19 16.40 -11.21
CA ARG A 102 9.83 16.37 -12.63
C ARG A 102 9.66 14.93 -13.14
N LEU A 103 10.57 14.04 -12.74
CA LEU A 103 10.50 12.62 -13.06
C LEU A 103 9.23 11.97 -12.47
N GLU A 104 8.94 12.24 -11.20
CA GLU A 104 7.73 11.76 -10.53
C GLU A 104 6.46 12.24 -11.25
N ARG A 105 6.37 13.53 -11.60
CA ARG A 105 5.21 14.02 -12.35
C ARG A 105 5.05 13.30 -13.67
N ARG A 106 6.14 13.16 -14.43
CA ARG A 106 6.11 12.60 -15.79
C ARG A 106 5.81 11.11 -15.80
N TYR A 107 6.42 10.32 -14.92
CA TYR A 107 6.37 8.87 -14.94
C TYR A 107 5.39 8.26 -13.94
N ILE A 108 4.86 9.03 -12.98
CA ILE A 108 3.86 8.52 -12.01
C ILE A 108 2.55 9.26 -12.18
N LYS A 109 2.54 10.58 -12.02
CA LYS A 109 1.27 11.34 -11.98
C LYS A 109 0.59 11.40 -13.34
N THR A 110 1.34 11.63 -14.42
CA THR A 110 0.78 11.68 -15.77
C THR A 110 0.12 10.37 -16.21
N PRO A 111 0.76 9.18 -16.13
CA PRO A 111 0.08 7.94 -16.49
C PRO A 111 -1.12 7.66 -15.58
N LEU A 112 -1.03 7.98 -14.29
CA LEU A 112 -2.11 7.75 -13.35
C LEU A 112 -3.36 8.61 -13.64
N LYS A 113 -3.19 9.81 -14.20
CA LYS A 113 -4.31 10.65 -14.68
C LYS A 113 -5.12 10.00 -15.81
N LEU A 114 -4.52 9.07 -16.55
CA LEU A 114 -5.20 8.31 -17.60
C LEU A 114 -5.71 6.97 -17.07
N VAL A 115 -4.88 6.26 -16.31
CA VAL A 115 -5.19 4.93 -15.77
C VAL A 115 -6.37 5.00 -14.80
N LEU A 116 -6.44 5.99 -13.90
CA LEU A 116 -7.50 6.03 -12.88
C LEU A 116 -8.89 6.25 -13.49
N PRO A 117 -9.13 7.26 -14.35
CA PRO A 117 -10.43 7.40 -15.00
C PRO A 117 -10.79 6.16 -15.83
N LEU A 118 -9.82 5.61 -16.57
CA LEU A 118 -10.06 4.41 -17.36
C LEU A 118 -10.43 3.20 -16.49
N ALA A 119 -9.74 2.97 -15.38
CA ALA A 119 -10.06 1.89 -14.44
C ALA A 119 -11.44 2.06 -13.81
N ILE A 120 -11.84 3.29 -13.49
CA ILE A 120 -13.19 3.60 -12.99
C ILE A 120 -14.24 3.28 -14.07
N ILE A 121 -14.04 3.74 -15.31
CA ILE A 121 -14.98 3.48 -16.41
C ILE A 121 -15.13 1.98 -16.65
N VAL A 122 -14.02 1.24 -16.74
CA VAL A 122 -14.05 -0.21 -16.97
C VAL A 122 -14.70 -0.94 -15.79
N PHE A 123 -14.50 -0.47 -14.56
CA PHE A 123 -15.19 -1.02 -13.38
C PHE A 123 -16.71 -0.91 -13.51
N PHE A 124 -17.23 0.28 -13.85
CA PHE A 124 -18.66 0.48 -14.02
C PHE A 124 -19.25 -0.41 -15.12
N ILE A 125 -18.49 -0.65 -16.20
CA ILE A 125 -18.91 -1.59 -17.26
C ILE A 125 -18.89 -3.04 -16.75
N ALA A 126 -17.86 -3.41 -15.99
CA ALA A 126 -17.67 -4.78 -15.49
C ALA A 126 -18.70 -5.19 -14.43
N ASP A 127 -19.09 -4.25 -13.56
CA ASP A 127 -19.93 -4.50 -12.40
C ASP A 127 -21.44 -4.35 -12.69
N ARG A 128 -21.80 -3.65 -13.77
CA ARG A 128 -23.21 -3.39 -14.10
C ARG A 128 -24.03 -4.69 -14.19
N GLY A 129 -25.06 -4.80 -13.36
CA GLY A 129 -25.97 -5.95 -13.32
C GLY A 129 -25.36 -7.23 -12.74
N ARG A 130 -24.19 -7.15 -12.09
CA ARG A 130 -23.57 -8.28 -11.38
C ARG A 130 -24.08 -8.37 -9.93
N PRO A 131 -24.16 -9.58 -9.36
CA PRO A 131 -24.42 -9.75 -7.94
C PRO A 131 -23.23 -9.26 -7.09
N PRO A 132 -23.46 -8.89 -5.82
CA PRO A 132 -22.38 -8.59 -4.89
C PRO A 132 -21.50 -9.81 -4.73
N CYS A 133 -20.17 -9.62 -4.68
CA CYS A 133 -19.27 -10.72 -4.40
C CYS A 133 -18.19 -10.32 -3.41
N GLN A 134 -18.10 -11.15 -2.37
CA GLN A 134 -17.39 -10.88 -1.13
C GLN A 134 -15.86 -10.91 -1.31
N ASP A 135 -15.38 -11.59 -2.35
CA ASP A 135 -13.95 -11.65 -2.66
C ASP A 135 -13.60 -10.71 -3.81
N VAL A 136 -12.97 -9.60 -3.45
CA VAL A 136 -12.54 -8.53 -4.38
C VAL A 136 -11.63 -9.07 -5.49
N PHE A 137 -10.84 -10.10 -5.20
CA PHE A 137 -9.89 -10.67 -6.17
C PHE A 137 -10.49 -11.76 -7.06
N ALA A 138 -11.69 -12.25 -6.75
CA ALA A 138 -12.31 -13.32 -7.52
C ALA A 138 -12.62 -12.86 -8.94
N THR A 139 -12.30 -13.70 -9.93
CA THR A 139 -12.50 -13.41 -11.36
C THR A 139 -13.98 -13.38 -11.73
N ARG A 140 -14.39 -12.43 -12.59
CA ARG A 140 -15.81 -12.18 -12.90
C ARG A 140 -16.04 -11.76 -14.36
N GLY A 141 -15.88 -12.70 -15.28
CA GLY A 141 -16.13 -12.46 -16.70
C GLY A 141 -15.14 -11.47 -17.35
N PRO A 142 -15.32 -11.19 -18.65
CA PRO A 142 -14.27 -10.58 -19.48
C PRO A 142 -13.95 -9.12 -19.11
N TRP A 143 -14.96 -8.30 -18.81
CA TRP A 143 -14.73 -6.90 -18.44
C TRP A 143 -14.02 -6.75 -17.10
N PHE A 144 -14.26 -7.66 -16.15
CA PHE A 144 -13.53 -7.68 -14.89
C PHE A 144 -12.08 -8.13 -15.09
N THR A 145 -11.84 -9.01 -16.07
CA THR A 145 -10.48 -9.36 -16.51
C THR A 145 -9.75 -8.15 -17.07
N VAL A 146 -10.40 -7.34 -17.91
CA VAL A 146 -9.83 -6.08 -18.42
C VAL A 146 -9.54 -5.10 -17.27
N TYR A 147 -10.47 -4.94 -16.33
CA TYR A 147 -10.31 -4.10 -15.15
C TYR A 147 -9.08 -4.46 -14.31
N TRP A 148 -8.96 -5.73 -13.91
CA TRP A 148 -7.82 -6.18 -13.10
C TRP A 148 -6.52 -6.19 -13.89
N THR A 149 -6.55 -6.48 -15.18
CA THR A 149 -5.36 -6.38 -16.05
C THR A 149 -4.82 -4.96 -16.05
N LEU A 150 -5.69 -3.97 -16.24
CA LEU A 150 -5.32 -2.56 -16.21
C LEU A 150 -4.73 -2.16 -14.85
N ILE A 151 -5.36 -2.56 -13.75
CA ILE A 151 -4.87 -2.27 -12.39
C ILE A 151 -3.52 -2.93 -12.15
N CYS A 152 -3.39 -4.24 -12.40
CA CYS A 152 -2.18 -4.99 -12.10
C CYS A 152 -0.99 -4.49 -12.92
N LEU A 153 -1.16 -4.28 -14.23
CA LEU A 153 -0.08 -3.77 -15.08
C LEU A 153 0.38 -2.38 -14.64
N SER A 154 -0.58 -1.50 -14.31
CA SER A 154 -0.27 -0.15 -13.83
C SER A 154 0.42 -0.19 -12.47
N ALA A 155 -0.04 -1.04 -11.56
CA ALA A 155 0.57 -1.22 -10.25
C ALA A 155 2.00 -1.77 -10.37
N LEU A 156 2.21 -2.81 -11.18
CA LEU A 156 3.53 -3.40 -11.45
C LEU A 156 4.50 -2.37 -12.04
N TYR A 157 4.03 -1.55 -12.97
CA TYR A 157 4.81 -0.44 -13.52
C TYR A 157 5.27 0.54 -12.44
N LEU A 158 4.36 0.98 -11.57
CA LEU A 158 4.67 1.92 -10.49
C LEU A 158 5.57 1.31 -9.39
N PHE A 159 5.35 0.04 -9.06
CA PHE A 159 6.20 -0.71 -8.13
C PHE A 159 7.60 -0.87 -8.71
N GLY A 160 7.74 -1.17 -10.01
CA GLY A 160 9.02 -1.23 -10.69
C GLY A 160 9.77 0.09 -10.64
N LEU A 161 9.10 1.21 -10.92
CA LEU A 161 9.70 2.54 -10.84
C LEU A 161 10.14 2.90 -9.42
N THR A 162 9.27 2.67 -8.43
CA THR A 162 9.57 2.96 -7.02
C THR A 162 10.68 2.05 -6.50
N GLY A 163 10.71 0.79 -6.92
CA GLY A 163 11.78 -0.16 -6.61
C GLY A 163 13.13 0.26 -7.17
N ARG A 164 13.19 0.80 -8.39
CA ARG A 164 14.42 1.37 -8.95
C ARG A 164 14.97 2.52 -8.11
N VAL A 165 14.11 3.42 -7.65
CA VAL A 165 14.51 4.53 -6.76
C VAL A 165 15.08 3.99 -5.44
N LEU A 166 14.43 2.99 -4.84
CA LEU A 166 14.94 2.36 -3.61
C LEU A 166 16.27 1.64 -3.82
N LEU A 167 16.48 0.98 -4.96
CA LEU A 167 17.76 0.36 -5.29
C LEU A 167 18.88 1.41 -5.42
N THR A 168 18.59 2.58 -5.99
CA THR A 168 19.53 3.71 -6.00
C THR A 168 19.82 4.22 -4.59
N LEU A 169 18.80 4.36 -3.74
CA LEU A 169 18.97 4.78 -2.33
C LEU A 169 19.69 3.73 -1.47
N ARG A 170 19.67 2.45 -1.85
CA ARG A 170 20.37 1.38 -1.13
C ARG A 170 21.89 1.58 -1.18
N SER A 171 22.39 2.18 -2.25
CA SER A 171 23.83 2.47 -2.44
C SER A 171 24.37 3.53 -1.46
N ASP A 172 23.51 4.32 -0.82
CA ASP A 172 23.92 5.25 0.24
C ASP A 172 23.94 4.51 1.61
N PRO A 173 25.10 4.41 2.29
CA PRO A 173 25.25 3.73 3.59
C PRO A 173 24.28 4.24 4.67
N ARG A 174 23.85 5.51 4.58
CA ARG A 174 22.94 6.11 5.57
C ARG A 174 21.50 5.63 5.43
N SER A 175 21.10 5.16 4.25
CA SER A 175 19.71 4.74 3.97
C SER A 175 19.53 3.26 3.67
N THR A 176 20.60 2.47 3.61
CA THR A 176 20.57 1.04 3.23
C THR A 176 19.53 0.23 4.03
N SER A 177 19.53 0.33 5.36
CA SER A 177 18.61 -0.46 6.21
C SER A 177 17.14 -0.13 5.96
N SER A 178 16.81 1.17 5.82
CA SER A 178 15.43 1.59 5.49
C SER A 178 15.05 1.20 4.06
N ALA A 179 15.99 1.31 3.11
CA ALA A 179 15.75 0.96 1.71
C ALA A 179 15.45 -0.53 1.55
N GLU A 180 16.16 -1.40 2.24
CA GLU A 180 15.93 -2.86 2.21
C GLU A 180 14.54 -3.26 2.73
N GLN A 181 14.10 -2.65 3.83
CA GLN A 181 12.77 -2.92 4.39
C GLN A 181 11.65 -2.49 3.43
N TYR A 182 11.79 -1.33 2.80
CA TYR A 182 10.82 -0.87 1.79
C TYR A 182 10.90 -1.67 0.48
N LEU A 183 12.08 -2.19 0.10
CA LEU A 183 12.22 -3.10 -1.04
C LEU A 183 11.47 -4.41 -0.80
N ALA A 184 11.53 -4.96 0.41
CA ALA A 184 10.77 -6.15 0.78
C ALA A 184 9.26 -5.92 0.62
N TRP A 185 8.76 -4.76 1.04
CA TRP A 185 7.35 -4.37 0.83
C TRP A 185 6.98 -4.31 -0.66
N ILE A 186 7.81 -3.64 -1.49
CA ILE A 186 7.56 -3.55 -2.94
C ILE A 186 7.58 -4.93 -3.59
N ALA A 187 8.53 -5.79 -3.22
CA ALA A 187 8.64 -7.14 -3.76
C ALA A 187 7.38 -7.97 -3.45
N LEU A 188 6.89 -7.93 -2.21
CA LEU A 188 5.66 -8.61 -1.82
C LEU A 188 4.42 -8.04 -2.52
N LYS A 189 4.31 -6.71 -2.68
CA LYS A 189 3.22 -6.11 -3.45
C LYS A 189 3.27 -6.49 -4.93
N ALA A 190 4.46 -6.49 -5.54
CA ALA A 190 4.64 -6.93 -6.91
C ALA A 190 4.25 -8.41 -7.08
N ALA A 191 4.64 -9.29 -6.14
CA ALA A 191 4.22 -10.69 -6.14
C ALA A 191 2.69 -10.83 -6.07
N ALA A 192 2.02 -10.07 -5.19
CA ALA A 192 0.55 -10.06 -5.11
C ALA A 192 -0.10 -9.65 -6.44
N MET A 193 0.38 -8.57 -7.07
CA MET A 193 -0.18 -8.08 -8.35
C MET A 193 0.11 -9.03 -9.51
N SER A 194 1.29 -9.66 -9.54
CA SER A 194 1.64 -10.66 -10.55
C SER A 194 0.74 -11.89 -10.42
N TYR A 195 0.53 -12.40 -9.20
CA TYR A 195 -0.35 -13.53 -8.98
C TYR A 195 -1.80 -13.19 -9.38
N GLN A 196 -2.28 -12.00 -8.99
CA GLN A 196 -3.61 -11.54 -9.38
C GLN A 196 -3.76 -11.41 -10.90
N LEU A 197 -2.75 -10.86 -11.58
CA LEU A 197 -2.74 -10.74 -13.04
C LEU A 197 -2.82 -12.11 -13.70
N ILE A 198 -1.95 -13.04 -13.30
CA ILE A 198 -1.94 -14.41 -13.82
C ILE A 198 -3.29 -15.08 -13.58
N SER A 199 -3.81 -15.00 -12.34
CA SER A 199 -5.09 -15.62 -11.97
C SER A 199 -6.23 -15.11 -12.84
N VAL A 200 -6.26 -13.80 -13.10
CA VAL A 200 -7.29 -13.16 -13.92
C VAL A 200 -7.18 -13.54 -15.39
N LEU A 201 -5.97 -13.67 -15.93
CA LEU A 201 -5.73 -14.04 -17.33
C LEU A 201 -6.07 -15.50 -17.62
N ILE A 202 -5.83 -16.41 -16.66
CA ILE A 202 -6.15 -17.84 -16.80
C ILE A 202 -7.57 -18.18 -16.31
N GLY A 203 -8.32 -17.21 -15.79
CA GLY A 203 -9.65 -17.43 -15.20
C GLY A 203 -9.64 -18.25 -13.91
N SER A 204 -8.52 -18.29 -13.19
CA SER A 204 -8.40 -18.98 -11.91
C SER A 204 -9.24 -18.30 -10.83
N THR A 205 -9.88 -19.12 -10.00
CA THR A 205 -10.66 -18.69 -8.83
C THR A 205 -9.84 -18.72 -7.54
N LEU A 206 -8.58 -19.16 -7.60
CA LEU A 206 -7.68 -19.17 -6.44
C LEU A 206 -7.18 -17.75 -6.15
N THR A 207 -7.70 -17.12 -5.10
CA THR A 207 -7.34 -15.76 -4.67
C THR A 207 -6.45 -15.73 -3.42
N LEU A 208 -6.32 -16.88 -2.73
CA LEU A 208 -5.61 -16.98 -1.46
C LEU A 208 -4.14 -16.50 -1.53
N PRO A 209 -3.36 -16.82 -2.59
CA PRO A 209 -1.99 -16.29 -2.65
C PRO A 209 -1.92 -14.77 -2.81
N THR A 210 -2.84 -14.16 -3.58
CA THR A 210 -2.94 -12.69 -3.65
C THR A 210 -3.15 -12.10 -2.26
N TRP A 211 -4.06 -12.68 -1.47
CA TRP A 211 -4.34 -12.26 -0.09
C TRP A 211 -3.13 -12.40 0.83
N ILE A 212 -2.41 -13.53 0.77
CA ILE A 212 -1.22 -13.78 1.59
C ILE A 212 -0.13 -12.75 1.27
N PHE A 213 0.19 -12.55 -0.01
CA PHE A 213 1.22 -11.58 -0.41
C PHE A 213 0.80 -10.14 -0.10
N ALA A 214 -0.48 -9.79 -0.29
CA ALA A 214 -0.99 -8.47 0.03
C ALA A 214 -0.95 -8.18 1.55
N GLY A 215 -1.29 -9.18 2.38
CA GLY A 215 -1.21 -9.10 3.83
C GLY A 215 0.23 -9.02 4.32
N ALA A 216 1.11 -9.89 3.84
CA ALA A 216 2.54 -9.89 4.16
C ALA A 216 3.20 -8.55 3.77
N ALA A 217 2.86 -8.00 2.60
CA ALA A 217 3.32 -6.68 2.20
C ALA A 217 2.88 -5.59 3.18
N SER A 218 1.61 -5.60 3.57
CA SER A 218 1.06 -4.60 4.51
C SER A 218 1.76 -4.68 5.87
N LEU A 219 2.05 -5.89 6.36
CA LEU A 219 2.85 -6.11 7.56
C LEU A 219 4.30 -5.60 7.41
N ALA A 220 4.96 -5.91 6.28
CA ALA A 220 6.31 -5.45 5.99
C ALA A 220 6.41 -3.92 6.01
N PHE A 221 5.43 -3.22 5.43
CA PHE A 221 5.39 -1.75 5.47
C PHE A 221 5.13 -1.20 6.87
N ALA A 222 4.18 -1.78 7.61
CA ALA A 222 3.90 -1.41 8.99
C ALA A 222 5.14 -1.54 9.88
N TYR A 223 5.85 -2.67 9.76
CA TYR A 223 7.10 -2.90 10.46
C TYR A 223 8.19 -1.91 10.05
N ALA A 224 8.41 -1.71 8.74
CA ALA A 224 9.42 -0.80 8.22
C ALA A 224 9.22 0.64 8.69
N SER A 225 7.98 1.12 8.61
CA SER A 225 7.61 2.47 9.03
C SER A 225 7.74 2.66 10.54
N ALA A 226 7.32 1.69 11.36
CA ALA A 226 7.47 1.76 12.82
C ALA A 226 8.96 1.80 13.22
N ARG A 227 9.79 0.91 12.68
CA ARG A 227 11.23 0.88 12.95
C ARG A 227 11.96 2.13 12.50
N SER A 228 11.61 2.64 11.31
CA SER A 228 12.20 3.88 10.80
C SER A 228 11.91 5.07 11.73
N TRP A 229 10.75 5.10 12.39
CA TRP A 229 10.45 6.13 13.38
C TRP A 229 11.19 5.92 14.69
N GLN A 230 11.20 4.69 15.21
CA GLN A 230 11.89 4.37 16.47
C GLN A 230 13.37 4.74 16.41
N ALA A 231 14.07 4.37 15.33
CA ALA A 231 15.48 4.73 15.12
C ALA A 231 15.71 6.25 15.10
N ARG A 232 14.75 7.05 14.61
CA ARG A 232 14.82 8.51 14.67
C ARG A 232 14.59 9.04 16.08
N THR A 233 13.63 8.49 16.81
CA THR A 233 13.33 8.91 18.19
C THR A 233 14.44 8.58 19.18
N GLU A 234 15.23 7.54 18.93
CA GLU A 234 16.40 7.20 19.75
C GLU A 234 17.46 8.30 19.74
N TRP A 235 17.65 8.98 18.62
CA TRP A 235 18.59 10.10 18.51
C TRP A 235 18.17 11.31 19.36
N PHE A 236 16.88 11.46 19.67
CA PHE A 236 16.35 12.53 20.51
C PHE A 236 16.35 12.20 22.01
N LYS A 237 16.70 10.97 22.41
CA LYS A 237 16.81 10.63 23.83
C LYS A 237 18.07 11.29 24.40
N PRO A 238 17.99 12.06 25.49
CA PRO A 238 19.16 12.67 26.10
C PRO A 238 20.15 11.57 26.49
N PHE A 239 21.42 11.74 26.11
CA PHE A 239 22.51 10.91 26.60
C PHE A 239 22.51 11.00 28.13
N ARG A 240 22.19 9.90 28.83
CA ARG A 240 22.49 9.82 30.26
C ARG A 240 24.00 9.58 30.36
N PRO A 241 24.82 10.56 30.81
CA PRO A 241 26.17 10.22 31.22
C PRO A 241 26.07 9.18 32.33
N ILE A 242 26.74 8.04 32.12
CA ILE A 242 27.01 7.10 33.21
C ILE A 242 27.84 7.90 34.21
N THR A 243 27.19 8.33 35.29
CA THR A 243 27.91 8.90 36.43
C THR A 243 28.61 7.71 37.06
N PRO A 244 29.96 7.65 37.07
CA PRO A 244 30.61 6.65 37.89
C PRO A 244 30.15 6.92 39.31
N GLU A 245 29.54 5.91 39.95
CA GLU A 245 29.36 5.92 41.39
C GLU A 245 30.71 6.26 41.99
N ALA A 246 30.80 7.43 42.63
CA ALA A 246 31.93 7.75 43.46
C ALA A 246 31.98 6.64 44.50
N THR A 247 32.95 5.74 44.35
CA THR A 247 33.34 4.78 45.38
C THR A 247 33.82 5.60 46.56
N GLY A 248 32.89 5.92 47.46
CA GLY A 248 33.21 6.26 48.83
C GLY A 248 33.60 4.96 49.52
N ASP A 249 34.89 4.83 49.81
CA ASP A 249 35.45 4.58 51.13
C ASP A 249 36.99 4.54 51.05
#